data_AF-A0A345XVJ8-F1
#
_entry.id   AF-A0A345XVJ8-F1
#
_cell.length_a   1.000
_cell.length_b   1.000
_cell.length_c   1.000
_cell.angle_alpha   90.00
_cell.angle_beta   90.00
_cell.angle_gamma   90.00
#
_symmetry.space_group_name_H-M   'P 1'
#
loop_
_entity.id
_entity.type
_entity.pdbx_description
1 polymer ?
#
loop_
_entity_poly.entity_id
_entity_poly.type
_entity_poly.pdbx_seq_one_letter_code
_entity_poly.pdbx_strand_id
1 'polypeptide(L)'
;MRSFDVGISPSAFGELNDTGAGISGSIPELFGARVAAVPDEVAVVCGGASLTYGELGAWSDRLAAVLVFIYTSRIVRSVRCV
;
A
#
# COMPACT_ATOMS: atom_id res chain seq x y z
N MET A 1 28.01 -1.89 -33.93
CA MET A 1 26.93 -2.01 -32.94
C MET A 1 26.53 -3.47 -32.85
N ARG A 2 26.95 -4.20 -31.80
CA ARG A 2 26.54 -5.59 -31.59
C ARG A 2 25.20 -5.61 -30.85
N SER A 3 24.22 -6.25 -31.47
CA SER A 3 22.97 -6.64 -30.82
C SER A 3 23.31 -7.57 -29.66
N PHE A 4 22.90 -7.22 -28.44
CA PHE A 4 22.96 -8.11 -27.28
C PHE A 4 21.64 -8.87 -27.24
N ASP A 5 21.64 -10.08 -27.80
CA ASP A 5 20.53 -11.01 -27.65
C ASP A 5 20.65 -11.64 -26.26
N VAL A 6 19.82 -11.20 -25.31
CA VAL A 6 19.71 -11.91 -24.02
C VAL A 6 18.91 -13.18 -24.35
N GLY A 7 19.61 -14.31 -24.47
CA GLY A 7 19.05 -15.58 -24.94
C GLY A 7 18.09 -16.23 -23.94
N ILE A 8 17.00 -15.55 -23.60
CA ILE A 8 15.91 -16.06 -22.76
C ILE A 8 14.72 -16.34 -23.67
N SER A 9 14.32 -17.61 -23.76
CA SER A 9 13.09 -18.00 -24.47
C SER A 9 11.85 -17.43 -23.78
N PRO A 10 10.77 -17.06 -24.49
CA PRO A 10 9.57 -16.46 -23.90
C PRO A 10 8.94 -17.29 -22.76
N SER A 11 9.10 -18.61 -22.81
CA SER A 11 8.67 -19.55 -21.76
C SER A 11 9.50 -19.44 -20.48
N ALA A 12 10.83 -19.25 -20.60
CA ALA A 12 11.72 -19.08 -19.47
C ALA A 12 11.45 -17.78 -18.71
N PHE A 13 10.93 -16.75 -19.39
CA PHE A 13 10.47 -15.52 -18.71
C PHE A 13 9.25 -15.77 -17.81
N GLY A 14 8.36 -16.67 -18.19
CA GLY A 14 7.21 -17.06 -17.36
C GLY A 14 7.62 -17.82 -16.10
N GLU A 15 8.59 -18.73 -16.23
CA GLU A 15 9.16 -19.50 -15.10
C GLU A 15 9.92 -18.61 -14.11
N LEU A 16 10.64 -17.59 -14.62
CA LEU A 16 11.37 -16.64 -13.77
C LEU A 16 10.45 -15.64 -13.04
N ASN A 17 9.29 -15.34 -13.61
CA ASN A 17 8.28 -14.47 -13.00
C ASN A 17 7.24 -15.25 -12.18
N ASP A 18 7.48 -16.53 -11.88
CA ASP A 18 6.61 -17.35 -11.02
C ASP A 18 6.74 -16.94 -9.53
N THR A 19 6.48 -15.66 -9.27
CA THR A 19 6.32 -15.07 -7.93
C THR A 19 4.85 -15.16 -7.49
N GLY A 20 4.11 -16.13 -8.03
CA GLY A 20 2.66 -16.29 -7.90
C GLY A 20 2.17 -16.77 -6.53
N ALA A 21 2.93 -16.51 -5.46
CA ALA A 21 2.40 -16.66 -4.11
C ALA A 21 1.35 -15.56 -3.88
N GLY A 22 0.08 -15.89 -4.18
CA GLY A 22 -1.03 -14.97 -4.05
C GLY A 22 -1.14 -14.45 -2.62
N ILE A 23 -0.96 -13.14 -2.45
CA ILE A 23 -1.31 -12.44 -1.22
C ILE A 23 -2.83 -12.29 -1.15
N SER A 24 -3.43 -12.85 -0.10
CA SER A 24 -4.86 -12.68 0.20
C SER A 24 -5.07 -11.47 1.10
N GLY A 25 -6.02 -10.62 0.75
CA GLY A 25 -6.34 -9.40 1.48
C GLY A 25 -5.85 -8.13 0.79
N SER A 26 -6.47 -7.02 1.14
CA SER A 26 -6.11 -5.69 0.68
C SER A 26 -4.84 -5.19 1.39
N ILE A 27 -4.13 -4.26 0.76
CA ILE A 27 -2.93 -3.63 1.35
C ILE A 27 -3.21 -3.03 2.75
N PRO A 28 -4.34 -2.32 2.99
CA PRO A 28 -4.66 -1.83 4.31
C PRO A 28 -4.86 -2.93 5.36
N GLU A 29 -5.43 -4.07 4.99
CA GLU A 29 -5.61 -5.22 5.90
C GLU A 29 -4.27 -5.83 6.30
N LEU A 30 -3.39 -6.05 5.33
CA LEU A 30 -2.04 -6.56 5.59
C LEU A 30 -1.20 -5.57 6.41
N PHE A 31 -1.35 -4.28 6.13
CA PHE A 31 -0.72 -3.23 6.92
C PHE A 31 -1.24 -3.20 8.36
N GLY A 32 -2.56 -3.26 8.56
CA GLY A 32 -3.17 -3.33 9.89
C GLY A 32 -2.70 -4.54 10.69
N ALA A 33 -2.54 -5.70 10.04
CA ALA A 33 -1.96 -6.89 10.67
C ALA A 33 -0.51 -6.65 11.14
N ARG A 34 0.31 -5.93 10.35
CA ARG A 34 1.67 -5.56 10.76
C ARG A 34 1.69 -4.56 11.92
N VAL A 35 0.81 -3.57 11.91
CA VAL A 35 0.66 -2.59 13.01
C VAL A 35 0.31 -3.29 14.32
N ALA A 36 -0.59 -4.27 14.28
CA ALA A 36 -0.97 -5.04 15.46
C ALA A 36 0.16 -5.98 15.95
N ALA A 37 0.93 -6.55 15.03
CA ALA A 37 1.98 -7.51 15.37
C ALA A 37 3.23 -6.86 15.98
N VAL A 38 3.62 -5.67 15.50
CA VAL A 38 4.88 -4.99 15.89
C VAL A 38 4.70 -3.47 15.96
N PRO A 39 3.88 -2.95 16.90
CA PRO A 39 3.53 -1.53 16.94
C PRO A 39 4.73 -0.60 17.20
N ASP A 40 5.74 -1.08 17.94
CA ASP A 40 6.90 -0.29 18.35
C ASP A 40 8.07 -0.34 17.36
N GLU A 41 7.98 -1.15 16.29
CA GLU A 41 9.01 -1.18 15.25
C GLU A 41 8.92 0.06 14.35
N VAL A 42 10.08 0.59 13.97
CA VAL A 42 10.17 1.72 13.03
C VAL A 42 9.68 1.28 11.64
N ALA A 43 8.63 1.93 11.15
CA ALA A 43 8.03 1.66 9.86
C ALA A 43 8.61 2.56 8.76
N VAL A 44 8.85 3.83 9.08
CA VAL A 44 9.30 4.85 8.13
C VAL A 44 10.35 5.73 8.77
N VAL A 45 11.42 5.99 8.03
CA VAL A 45 12.41 7.03 8.35
C VAL A 45 12.45 8.01 7.19
N CYS A 46 12.28 9.29 7.48
CA CYS A 46 12.35 10.37 6.50
C CYS A 46 13.22 11.49 7.06
N GLY A 47 14.44 11.62 6.54
CA GLY A 47 15.42 12.55 7.09
C GLY A 47 15.73 12.24 8.56
N GLY A 48 15.52 13.23 9.43
CA GLY A 48 15.73 13.12 10.88
C GLY A 48 14.53 12.60 11.68
N ALA A 49 13.41 12.29 11.03
CA ALA A 49 12.21 11.79 11.68
C ALA A 49 12.01 10.29 11.42
N SER A 50 11.55 9.58 12.45
CA SER A 50 11.14 8.18 12.36
C SER A 50 9.74 8.03 12.93
N LEU A 51 8.93 7.17 12.30
CA LEU A 51 7.62 6.77 12.83
C LEU A 51 7.60 5.25 13.03
N THR A 52 7.07 4.82 14.17
CA THR A 52 6.76 3.40 14.37
C THR A 52 5.53 2.97 13.57
N TYR A 53 5.31 1.67 13.42
CA TYR A 53 4.09 1.15 12.80
C TYR A 53 2.84 1.62 13.54
N GLY A 54 2.86 1.69 14.87
CA GLY A 54 1.74 2.19 15.68
C GLY A 54 1.45 3.67 15.42
N GLU A 55 2.48 4.51 15.37
CA GLU A 55 2.34 5.95 15.11
C GLU A 55 1.85 6.21 13.69
N LEU A 56 2.42 5.49 12.71
CA LEU A 56 2.03 5.58 11.32
C LEU A 56 0.57 5.15 11.13
N GLY A 57 0.16 4.03 11.73
CA GLY A 57 -1.22 3.55 11.70
C GLY A 57 -2.21 4.56 12.26
N ALA A 58 -1.93 5.12 13.43
CA ALA A 58 -2.78 6.15 14.04
C ALA A 58 -2.91 7.41 13.17
N TRP A 59 -1.82 7.80 12.48
CA TRP A 59 -1.86 8.92 11.55
C TRP A 59 -2.68 8.61 10.29
N SER A 60 -2.51 7.40 9.73
CA SER A 60 -3.30 6.91 8.60
C SER A 60 -4.79 6.84 8.92
N ASP A 61 -5.18 6.37 10.10
CA ASP A 61 -6.58 6.29 10.53
C ASP A 61 -7.22 7.68 10.62
N ARG A 62 -6.49 8.65 11.18
CA ARG A 62 -6.95 10.05 11.23
C ARG A 62 -7.12 10.63 9.83
N LEU A 63 -6.17 10.36 8.93
CA LEU A 63 -6.26 10.80 7.53
C LEU A 63 -7.46 10.15 6.83
N ALA A 64 -7.67 8.85 7.02
CA ALA A 64 -8.81 8.14 6.46
C ALA A 64 -10.14 8.73 6.96
N ALA A 65 -10.26 9.04 8.25
CA ALA A 65 -11.45 9.70 8.80
C ALA A 65 -11.71 11.07 8.15
N VAL A 66 -10.66 11.87 7.93
CA VAL A 66 -10.77 13.16 7.23
C VAL A 66 -11.20 12.95 5.77
N LEU A 67 -10.62 11.98 5.06
CA LEU A 67 -10.98 11.66 3.68
C LEU A 67 -12.45 11.21 3.56
N VAL A 68 -12.90 10.35 4.46
CA VAL A 68 -14.31 9.93 4.54
C VAL A 68 -15.21 11.14 4.78
N PHE A 69 -14.85 12.00 5.73
CA PHE A 69 -15.63 13.18 6.07
C PHE A 69 -15.79 14.13 4.88
N ILE A 70 -14.70 14.47 4.18
CA ILE A 70 -14.76 15.40 3.03
C ILE A 70 -15.47 14.79 1.83
N TYR A 71 -15.27 13.50 1.55
CA TYR A 71 -15.81 12.85 0.36
C TYR A 71 -17.30 12.57 0.50
N THR A 72 -17.72 12.09 1.68
CA THR A 72 -19.15 11.90 1.98
C THR A 72 -19.88 13.24 1.91
N SER A 73 -19.29 14.32 2.43
CA SER A 73 -19.89 15.66 2.39
C SER A 73 -20.09 16.22 0.98
N ARG A 74 -19.23 15.88 0.01
CA ARG A 74 -19.36 16.35 -1.38
C ARG A 74 -20.32 15.50 -2.20
N ILE A 75 -20.31 14.18 -2.03
CA ILE A 75 -21.23 13.29 -2.76
C ILE A 75 -22.67 13.44 -2.26
N VAL A 76 -22.91 13.48 -0.95
CA VAL A 76 -24.29 13.64 -0.44
C VAL A 76 -24.83 15.04 -0.71
N ARG A 77 -23.98 16.09 -0.84
CA ARG A 77 -24.43 17.41 -1.32
C ARG A 77 -24.77 17.41 -2.81
N SER A 78 -23.98 16.71 -3.63
CA SER A 78 -24.26 16.61 -5.07
C SER A 78 -25.52 15.79 -5.35
N VAL A 79 -25.78 14.73 -4.58
CA VAL A 79 -26.97 13.86 -4.73
C VAL A 79 -28.22 14.47 -4.08
N ARG A 80 -28.07 15.38 -3.12
CA ARG A 80 -29.19 16.19 -2.57
C ARG A 80 -29.53 17.41 -3.45
N CYS A 81 -28.85 17.57 -4.58
CA CYS A 81 -29.06 18.63 -5.55
C CYS A 81 -29.44 18.04 -6.93
N VAL A 82 -30.34 17.06 -6.96
CA VAL A 82 -31.09 16.61 -8.15
C VAL A 82 -32.51 16.29 -7.73
#